data_AF-A0AAJ1KT75-F1
#
_entry.id   AF-A0AAJ1KT75-F1
#
_cell.length_a   1.000
_cell.length_b   1.000
_cell.length_c   1.000
_cell.angle_alpha   90.00
_cell.angle_beta   90.00
_cell.angle_gamma   90.00
#
_symmetry.space_group_name_H-M   'P 1'
#
loop_
_entity.id
_entity.type
_entity.pdbx_description
1 polymer ?
#
loop_
_entity_poly.entity_id
_entity_poly.type
_entity_poly.pdbx_seq_one_letter_code
_entity_poly.pdbx_strand_id
1 'polypeptide(L)' 'MSKLEILTLKKAKSRTLQLSTLLMVISENAVQEHERQSLVELAYDISCELASFILEQELPEVGHA' A
#
# COMPACT_ATOMS: atom_id res chain seq x y z
N MET A 1 19.64 3.56 -9.78
CA MET A 1 18.83 3.06 -8.65
C MET A 1 19.52 1.87 -8.03
N SER A 2 19.64 1.84 -6.71
CA SER A 2 20.18 0.69 -5.98
C SER A 2 19.24 -0.53 -6.09
N LYS A 3 19.78 -1.74 -5.86
CA LYS A 3 18.97 -2.98 -5.80
C LYS A 3 17.87 -2.88 -4.72
N LEU A 4 18.13 -2.13 -3.65
CA LEU A 4 17.19 -1.88 -2.57
C LEU A 4 16.01 -1.01 -3.06
N GLU A 5 16.27 0.10 -3.76
CA GLU A 5 15.23 0.94 -4.37
C GLU A 5 14.34 0.18 -5.36
N ILE A 6 14.92 -0.75 -6.13
CA ILE A 6 14.16 -1.59 -7.07
C ILE A 6 13.25 -2.57 -6.31
N LEU A 7 13.74 -3.16 -5.22
CA LEU A 7 12.96 -4.08 -4.38
C LEU A 7 11.84 -3.34 -3.63
N THR A 8 12.09 -2.12 -3.14
CA THR A 8 11.07 -1.30 -2.47
C THR A 8 10.00 -0.83 -3.46
N LEU A 9 10.37 -0.41 -4.67
CA LEU A 9 9.40 -0.06 -5.73
C LEU A 9 8.57 -1.26 -6.19
N LYS A 10 9.19 -2.43 -6.38
CA LYS A 10 8.46 -3.66 -6.75
C LYS A 10 7.45 -4.06 -5.67
N LYS A 11 7.84 -3.94 -4.39
CA LYS A 11 6.95 -4.18 -3.25
C LYS A 11 5.78 -3.19 -3.25
N ALA A 12 6.03 -1.89 -3.43
CA ALA A 12 5.00 -0.86 -3.51
C ALA A 12 3.97 -1.15 -4.61
N LYS A 13 4.42 -1.47 -5.84
CA LYS A 13 3.53 -1.86 -6.94
C LYS A 13 2.66 -3.08 -6.60
N SER A 14 3.24 -4.10 -5.96
CA SER A 14 2.50 -5.27 -5.50
C SER A 14 1.44 -4.91 -4.48
N ARG A 15 1.76 -4.03 -3.52
CA ARG A 15 0.81 -3.54 -2.51
C ARG A 15 -0.32 -2.73 -3.13
N THR A 16 -0.05 -1.89 -4.13
CA THR A 16 -1.09 -1.17 -4.88
C THR A 16 -2.07 -2.12 -5.55
N LEU A 17 -1.57 -3.19 -6.20
CA LEU A 17 -2.44 -4.20 -6.82
C LEU A 17 -3.30 -4.92 -5.77
N GLN A 18 -2.70 -5.32 -4.64
CA GLN A 18 -3.43 -5.95 -3.54
C GLN A 18 -4.53 -5.04 -2.99
N LEU A 19 -4.23 -3.75 -2.76
CA LEU A 19 -5.21 -2.78 -2.30
C LEU A 19 -6.36 -2.62 -3.30
N SER A 20 -6.05 -2.46 -4.59
CA SER A 20 -7.10 -2.32 -5.63
C SER A 20 -8.00 -3.55 -5.72
N THR A 21 -7.42 -4.76 -5.60
CA THR A 21 -8.17 -6.02 -5.60
C THR A 21 -9.06 -6.12 -4.37
N LEU A 22 -8.53 -5.77 -3.20
CA LEU A 22 -9.26 -5.79 -1.94
C LEU A 22 -10.45 -4.83 -1.96
N LEU A 23 -10.25 -3.60 -2.44
CA LEU A 23 -11.33 -2.62 -2.58
C LEU A 23 -12.42 -3.09 -3.56
N MET A 24 -12.03 -3.71 -4.68
CA MET A 24 -12.97 -4.30 -5.64
C MET A 24 -13.79 -5.42 -5.00
N VAL A 25 -13.15 -6.31 -4.23
CA VAL A 25 -13.82 -7.39 -3.50
C VAL A 25 -14.83 -6.82 -2.50
N ILE A 26 -14.44 -5.81 -1.72
CA ILE A 26 -15.32 -5.14 -0.76
C ILE A 26 -16.52 -4.47 -1.46
N SER A 27 -16.31 -3.84 -2.62
CA SER A 27 -17.36 -3.11 -3.33
C SER A 27 -18.34 -4.00 -4.08
N GLU A 28 -17.86 -5.10 -4.66
CA GLU A 28 -18.66 -5.92 -5.58
C GLU A 28 -19.31 -7.14 -4.92
N ASN A 29 -18.82 -7.57 -3.75
CA ASN A 29 -19.33 -8.77 -3.09
C ASN A 29 -20.24 -8.43 -1.91
N ALA A 30 -21.26 -9.26 -1.71
CA ALA A 30 -22.07 -9.28 -0.50
C ALA A 30 -21.26 -9.92 0.64
N VAL A 31 -20.27 -9.17 1.14
CA VAL A 31 -19.44 -9.55 2.28
C VAL A 31 -20.23 -9.35 3.58
N GLN A 32 -20.14 -10.29 4.53
CA GLN A 32 -20.78 -10.14 5.83
C GLN A 32 -20.17 -8.98 6.60
N GLU A 33 -20.93 -8.30 7.47
CA GLU A 33 -20.48 -7.07 8.13
C GLU A 33 -19.16 -7.26 8.92
N HIS A 34 -19.03 -8.39 9.62
CA HIS A 34 -17.82 -8.68 10.40
C HIS A 34 -16.59 -8.95 9.51
N GLU A 35 -16.79 -9.65 8.38
CA GLU A 35 -15.72 -9.88 7.39
C GLU A 35 -15.35 -8.56 6.70
N ARG A 36 -16.34 -7.72 6.40
CA ARG A 36 -16.15 -6.40 5.80
C ARG A 36 -15.26 -5.52 6.67
N GLN A 37 -15.50 -5.50 7.98
CA GLN A 37 -14.69 -4.73 8.91
C GLN A 37 -13.21 -5.16 8.85
N SER A 38 -12.92 -6.46 8.91
CA SER A 38 -11.55 -6.98 8.79
C SER A 38 -10.91 -6.67 7.44
N LEU A 39 -11.68 -6.71 6.35
CA LEU A 39 -11.17 -6.34 5.01
C LEU A 39 -10.88 -4.84 4.89
N VAL A 40 -11.70 -3.99 5.52
CA VAL A 40 -11.47 -2.54 5.57
C VAL A 40 -10.23 -2.20 6.39
N GLU A 41 -10.03 -2.86 7.53
CA GLU A 41 -8.81 -2.71 8.35
C GLU A 41 -7.57 -3.12 7.55
N LEU A 42 -7.62 -4.24 6.83
CA LEU A 42 -6.52 -4.65 5.95
C LEU A 42 -6.26 -3.63 4.82
N ALA A 43 -7.32 -3.05 4.24
CA ALA A 43 -7.19 -2.02 3.22
C ALA A 43 -6.55 -0.74 3.77
N TYR A 44 -6.89 -0.37 5.01
CA TYR A 44 -6.27 0.74 5.72
C TYR A 44 -4.77 0.51 5.94
N ASP A 45 -4.38 -0.67 6.46
CA ASP A 45 -2.97 -1.00 6.69
C ASP A 45 -2.12 -0.92 5.42
N ILE A 46 -2.62 -1.48 4.32
CA ILE A 46 -1.92 -1.41 3.02
C ILE A 46 -1.85 0.05 2.51
N SER A 47 -2.89 0.84 2.74
CA SER A 47 -2.90 2.26 2.37
C SER A 47 -1.86 3.06 3.16
N CYS A 48 -1.71 2.80 4.46
CA CYS A 48 -0.66 3.40 5.29
C CYS A 48 0.73 2.99 4.80
N GLU A 49 0.97 1.70 4.50
CA GLU A 49 2.26 1.23 3.96
C GLU A 49 2.63 1.95 2.65
N LEU A 50 1.66 2.15 1.75
CA LEU A 50 1.86 2.88 0.49
C LEU A 50 2.10 4.38 0.71
N ALA A 51 1.34 5.01 1.61
CA ALA A 51 1.51 6.43 1.93
C ALA A 51 2.90 6.71 2.53
N SER A 52 3.36 5.87 3.46
CA SER A 52 4.71 5.94 4.00
C SER A 52 5.77 5.81 2.90
N PHE A 53 5.62 4.84 1.99
CA PHE A 53 6.54 4.68 0.87
C PHE A 53 6.59 5.92 -0.04
N ILE A 54 5.46 6.57 -0.33
CA ILE A 54 5.42 7.79 -1.14
C ILE A 54 6.15 8.93 -0.43
N LEU A 55 5.84 9.15 0.86
CA LEU A 55 6.48 10.21 1.65
C LEU A 55 7.99 10.00 1.79
N GLU A 56 8.44 8.76 1.95
CA GLU A 56 9.87 8.40 1.97
C GLU A 56 10.58 8.67 0.64
N GLN A 57 9.87 8.56 -0.49
CA GLN A 57 10.41 8.86 -1.82
C GLN A 57 10.38 10.36 -2.17
N GLU A 58 9.51 11.14 -1.52
CA GLU A 58 9.40 12.60 -1.72
C GLU A 58 10.36 13.42 -0.86
N LEU A 59 10.97 12.81 0.17
CA LEU A 59 11.99 13.46 0.99
C LEU A 59 13.25 13.71 0.14
N PRO A 60 13.69 14.97 -0.04
CA PRO A 60 14.98 15.25 -0.67
C PRO A 60 16.06 14.56 0.15
N GLU A 61 17.05 13.95 -0.52
CA GLU A 61 18.31 13.59 0.14
C GLU A 61 18.82 14.86 0.82
N VAL A 62 18.70 14.93 2.15
CA VAL A 62 19.32 16.01 2.92
C VAL A 62 20.81 15.80 2.75
N GLY A 63 21.38 16.51 1.78
CA GLY A 63 22.81 16.51 1.51
C GLY A 63 23.53 16.97 2.76
N HIS A 64 24.16 16.03 3.45
CA HIS A 64 25.20 16.35 4.41
C HIS A 64 26.43 16.78 3.61
N ALA A 65 26.51 18.10 3.36
CA ALA A 65 27.73 18.78 2.95
C ALA A 65 28.72 18.86 4.12
#